data_AF-A0A6N4SVC5-F1
#
_entry.id   AF-A0A6N4SVC5-F1
#
_cell.length_a   1.000
_cell.length_b   1.000
_cell.length_c   1.000
_cell.angle_alpha   90.00
_cell.angle_beta   90.00
_cell.angle_gamma   90.00
#
_symmetry.space_group_name_H-M   'P 1'
#
loop_
_entity.id
_entity.type
_entity.pdbx_description
1 polymer ?
#
loop_
_entity_poly.entity_id
_entity_poly.type
_entity_poly.pdbx_seq_one_letter_code
_entity_poly.pdbx_strand_id
1 'polypeptide(L)'
;MLTDLLKHAKDIEKSLFETPSLQQYAFYYIFNRDKLNTLSVDELSGDEEILSAKGYKSISPIEDELKIIKRQPLKKGIHYTSDCIKLVGIHLASQESIEDKIDDKFNNGSLKEKYFISKALPSYKKKLSDFLRESTDTDEYHKVIDFVINEITSDDTEDSIFSIIRKDADAIDLLLINDYIMARGLDRTKYLNISAKTLIIQILNNFSNAIKKITVHRYNSRAGIEIKDEYDVQDVLHTMLIGIFPDLKPEEQVQRTGAKNTRVDFALDSEGILIEAKMISDNYKDEKEFIEQLKKDIESYFVYPNLKDVIFFVYAPDSSKIKNVNNFYSLNGQRSNTGKSFEVTVIVNP
;
A
#
# COMPACT_ATOMS: atom_id res chain seq x y z
N MET A 1 1.79 19.86 1.22
CA MET A 1 3.18 19.33 1.26
C MET A 1 3.24 17.84 0.95
N LEU A 2 2.90 16.92 1.86
CA LEU A 2 3.04 15.47 1.56
C LEU A 2 2.06 14.98 0.47
N THR A 3 0.85 15.57 0.44
CA THR A 3 -0.11 15.42 -0.67
C THR A 3 0.46 15.90 -2.00
N ASP A 4 1.28 16.95 -1.98
CA ASP A 4 1.95 17.46 -3.18
C ASP A 4 3.06 16.51 -3.61
N LEU A 5 3.87 15.98 -2.68
CA LEU A 5 4.89 14.96 -2.97
C LEU A 5 4.25 13.72 -3.64
N LEU A 6 3.12 13.24 -3.09
CA LEU A 6 2.36 12.13 -3.67
C LEU A 6 1.85 12.43 -5.08
N LYS A 7 1.38 13.65 -5.33
CA LYS A 7 0.94 14.08 -6.66
C LYS A 7 2.10 14.08 -7.64
N HIS A 8 3.24 14.69 -7.28
CA HIS A 8 4.43 14.71 -8.14
C HIS A 8 4.96 13.30 -8.41
N ALA A 9 5.00 12.42 -7.40
CA ALA A 9 5.42 11.03 -7.58
C ALA A 9 4.54 10.30 -8.62
N LYS A 10 3.21 10.50 -8.57
CA LYS A 10 2.28 9.93 -9.56
C LYS A 10 2.47 10.50 -10.95
N ASP A 11 2.72 11.81 -11.06
CA ASP A 11 2.96 12.47 -12.35
C ASP A 11 4.28 11.96 -12.98
N ILE A 12 5.33 11.79 -12.16
CA ILE A 12 6.61 11.18 -12.57
C ILE A 12 6.40 9.72 -12.98
N GLU A 13 5.70 8.90 -12.18
CA GLU A 13 5.39 7.50 -12.52
C GLU A 13 4.69 7.40 -13.87
N LYS A 14 3.66 8.23 -14.08
CA LYS A 14 2.90 8.27 -15.33
C LYS A 14 3.78 8.66 -16.52
N SER A 15 4.64 9.66 -16.36
CA SER A 15 5.54 10.12 -17.42
C SER A 15 6.62 9.10 -17.75
N LEU A 16 7.28 8.52 -16.73
CA LEU A 16 8.36 7.54 -16.91
C LEU A 16 7.86 6.24 -17.53
N PHE A 17 6.64 5.84 -17.22
CA PHE A 17 6.06 4.56 -17.63
C PHE A 17 5.01 4.69 -18.73
N GLU A 18 5.01 5.82 -19.45
CA GLU A 18 4.18 6.01 -20.65
C GLU A 18 4.53 5.00 -21.74
N THR A 19 5.80 4.61 -21.83
CA THR A 19 6.29 3.55 -22.73
C THR A 19 6.98 2.44 -21.95
N PRO A 20 6.88 1.17 -22.42
CA PRO A 20 7.59 0.06 -21.80
C PRO A 20 9.10 0.34 -21.77
N SER A 21 9.68 0.29 -20.57
CA SER A 21 11.10 0.56 -20.37
C SER A 21 11.64 -0.27 -19.21
N LEU A 22 12.94 -0.52 -19.19
CA LEU A 22 13.56 -1.31 -18.12
C LEU A 22 13.44 -0.63 -16.74
N GLN A 23 13.31 0.70 -16.72
CA GLN A 23 13.03 1.48 -15.52
C GLN A 23 11.72 1.04 -14.84
N GLN A 24 10.68 0.76 -15.64
CA GLN A 24 9.39 0.27 -15.16
C GLN A 24 9.52 -1.11 -14.48
N TYR A 25 10.33 -2.01 -15.05
CA TYR A 25 10.58 -3.34 -14.50
C TYR A 25 11.31 -3.27 -13.15
N ALA A 26 12.37 -2.47 -13.08
CA ALA A 26 13.13 -2.26 -11.86
C ALA A 26 12.28 -1.64 -10.75
N PHE A 27 11.42 -0.69 -11.09
CA PHE A 27 10.53 -0.05 -10.14
C PHE A 27 9.51 -1.03 -9.56
N TYR A 28 8.77 -1.74 -10.41
CA TYR A 28 7.75 -2.69 -9.96
C TYR A 28 8.33 -3.95 -9.32
N TYR A 29 9.57 -4.33 -9.66
CA TYR A 29 10.30 -5.37 -8.92
C TYR A 29 10.35 -5.09 -7.41
N ILE A 30 10.54 -3.82 -7.02
CA ILE A 30 10.64 -3.40 -5.62
C ILE A 30 9.25 -3.13 -5.02
N PHE A 31 8.34 -2.48 -5.76
CA PHE A 31 7.12 -1.92 -5.20
C PHE A 31 5.82 -2.68 -5.53
N ASN A 32 5.74 -3.42 -6.63
CA ASN A 32 4.48 -4.02 -7.07
C ASN A 32 4.68 -5.23 -7.98
N ARG A 33 4.80 -6.41 -7.36
CA ARG A 33 5.03 -7.67 -8.09
C ARG A 33 3.88 -8.03 -9.04
N ASP A 34 2.64 -7.68 -8.69
CA ASP A 34 1.47 -7.96 -9.52
C ASP A 34 1.51 -7.18 -10.83
N LYS A 35 1.78 -5.86 -10.77
CA LYS A 35 2.00 -5.03 -11.96
C LYS A 35 3.21 -5.52 -12.77
N LEU A 36 4.31 -5.91 -12.13
CA LEU A 36 5.46 -6.47 -12.86
C LEU A 36 5.07 -7.72 -13.67
N ASN A 37 4.22 -8.58 -13.10
CA ASN A 37 3.79 -9.80 -13.74
C ASN A 37 2.96 -9.54 -15.01
N THR A 38 2.25 -8.40 -15.11
CA THR A 38 1.47 -8.04 -16.31
C THR A 38 2.30 -7.52 -17.48
N LEU A 39 3.54 -7.09 -17.27
CA LEU A 39 4.39 -6.55 -18.34
C LEU A 39 4.93 -7.65 -19.28
N SER A 40 5.06 -7.37 -20.57
CA SER A 40 5.66 -8.31 -21.52
C SER A 40 7.11 -7.93 -21.84
N VAL A 41 8.05 -8.87 -21.65
CA VAL A 41 9.47 -8.63 -21.97
C VAL A 41 9.71 -8.39 -23.46
N ASP A 42 8.80 -8.87 -24.31
CA ASP A 42 8.86 -8.73 -25.77
C ASP A 42 8.57 -7.29 -26.24
N GLU A 43 8.06 -6.43 -25.35
CA GLU A 43 7.85 -5.01 -25.62
C GLU A 43 9.14 -4.19 -25.47
N LEU A 44 10.19 -4.77 -24.90
CA LEU A 44 11.49 -4.11 -24.78
C LEU A 44 12.35 -4.35 -26.02
N SER A 45 13.12 -3.33 -26.40
CA SER A 45 14.11 -3.43 -27.46
C SER A 45 15.51 -3.65 -26.91
N GLY A 46 16.20 -4.69 -27.37
CA GLY A 46 17.60 -4.96 -27.06
C GLY A 46 17.80 -6.20 -26.18
N ASP A 47 18.79 -7.03 -26.55
CA ASP A 47 19.03 -8.30 -25.87
C ASP A 47 19.36 -8.13 -24.38
N GLU A 48 20.12 -7.07 -24.03
CA GLU A 48 20.53 -6.83 -22.64
C GLU A 48 19.34 -6.38 -21.79
N GLU A 49 18.47 -5.53 -22.35
CA GLU A 49 17.23 -5.05 -21.72
C GLU A 49 16.28 -6.22 -21.47
N ILE A 50 16.10 -7.10 -22.46
CA ILE A 50 15.25 -8.28 -22.36
C ILE A 50 15.79 -9.24 -21.29
N LEU A 51 17.10 -9.54 -21.29
CA LEU A 51 17.70 -10.42 -20.28
C LEU A 51 17.56 -9.81 -18.86
N SER A 52 17.79 -8.51 -18.73
CA SER A 52 17.61 -7.81 -17.46
C SER A 52 16.16 -7.86 -16.97
N ALA A 53 15.19 -7.65 -17.86
CA ALA A 53 13.77 -7.72 -17.55
C ALA A 53 13.34 -9.14 -17.12
N LYS A 54 13.88 -10.18 -17.76
CA LYS A 54 13.69 -11.58 -17.33
C LYS A 54 14.19 -11.80 -15.90
N GLY A 55 15.35 -11.26 -15.55
CA GLY A 55 15.86 -11.34 -14.18
C GLY A 55 14.94 -10.69 -13.15
N TYR A 56 14.45 -9.47 -13.43
CA TYR A 56 13.43 -8.84 -12.57
C TYR A 56 12.16 -9.69 -12.45
N LYS A 57 11.69 -10.29 -13.55
CA LYS A 57 10.51 -11.18 -13.54
C LYS A 57 10.77 -12.58 -13.00
N SER A 58 12.01 -12.92 -12.66
CA SER A 58 12.42 -14.27 -12.24
C SER A 58 12.09 -15.33 -13.30
N ILE A 59 12.24 -14.96 -14.57
CA ILE A 59 12.11 -15.87 -15.72
C ILE A 59 13.50 -16.44 -16.00
N SER A 60 13.62 -17.77 -16.04
CA SER A 60 14.88 -18.42 -16.39
C SER A 60 15.28 -18.12 -17.84
N PRO A 61 16.46 -17.53 -18.08
CA PRO A 61 16.95 -17.29 -19.43
C PRO A 61 17.41 -18.60 -20.10
N ILE A 62 17.37 -18.63 -21.43
CA ILE A 62 17.97 -19.74 -22.19
C ILE A 62 19.48 -19.56 -22.31
N GLU A 63 20.21 -20.65 -22.58
CA GLU A 63 21.68 -20.65 -22.62
C GLU A 63 22.26 -19.63 -23.62
N ASP A 64 21.57 -19.42 -24.76
CA ASP A 64 21.98 -18.43 -25.76
C ASP A 64 21.90 -16.98 -25.25
N GLU A 65 20.93 -16.67 -24.39
CA GLU A 65 20.79 -15.33 -23.80
C GLU A 65 21.91 -15.06 -22.79
N LEU A 66 22.34 -16.08 -22.04
CA LEU A 66 23.44 -15.96 -21.09
C LEU A 66 24.79 -15.62 -21.77
N LYS A 67 24.92 -15.83 -23.09
CA LYS A 67 26.10 -15.38 -23.85
C LYS A 67 26.31 -13.87 -23.77
N ILE A 68 25.26 -13.09 -23.50
CA ILE A 68 25.32 -11.63 -23.30
C ILE A 68 26.30 -11.26 -22.20
N ILE A 69 26.34 -12.03 -21.11
CA ILE A 69 27.19 -11.75 -19.93
C ILE A 69 28.69 -11.72 -20.30
N LYS A 70 29.07 -12.50 -21.31
CA LYS A 70 30.45 -12.64 -21.81
C LYS A 70 30.80 -11.63 -22.89
N ARG A 71 29.84 -10.80 -23.36
CA ARG A 71 30.11 -9.76 -24.36
C ARG A 71 31.08 -8.72 -23.78
N GLN A 72 31.98 -8.24 -24.62
CA GLN A 72 32.87 -7.13 -24.28
C GLN A 72 32.13 -5.81 -24.51
N PRO A 73 32.49 -4.73 -23.77
CA PRO A 73 31.93 -3.41 -23.99
C PRO A 73 32.09 -3.00 -25.47
N LEU A 74 30.98 -2.62 -26.10
CA LEU A 74 30.98 -2.18 -27.49
C LEU A 74 31.67 -0.81 -27.63
N LYS A 75 32.24 -0.53 -28.80
CA LYS A 75 32.78 0.81 -29.14
C LYS A 75 31.70 1.90 -29.22
N LYS A 76 30.43 1.52 -29.37
CA LYS A 76 29.23 2.39 -29.39
C LYS A 76 28.08 1.68 -28.67
N GLY A 77 27.35 2.40 -27.82
CA GLY A 77 26.26 1.88 -26.98
C GLY A 77 26.64 1.79 -25.49
N ILE A 78 25.63 1.75 -24.63
CA ILE A 78 25.80 1.63 -23.17
C ILE A 78 25.76 0.13 -22.82
N HIS A 79 26.91 -0.42 -22.45
CA HIS A 79 27.03 -1.81 -22.02
C HIS A 79 26.32 -2.01 -20.67
N TYR A 80 25.77 -3.21 -20.43
CA TYR A 80 24.99 -3.47 -19.22
C TYR A 80 25.73 -3.15 -17.91
N THR A 81 27.05 -3.25 -17.86
CA THR A 81 27.83 -2.92 -16.65
C THR A 81 27.87 -1.42 -16.33
N SER A 82 27.65 -0.56 -17.32
CA SER A 82 27.60 0.89 -17.12
C SER A 82 26.24 1.38 -16.64
N ASP A 83 25.16 0.62 -16.85
CA ASP A 83 23.81 0.94 -16.42
C ASP A 83 23.45 0.13 -15.16
N CYS A 84 23.17 0.80 -14.04
CA CYS A 84 22.91 0.11 -12.78
C CYS A 84 21.61 -0.72 -12.81
N ILE A 85 20.56 -0.22 -13.47
CA ILE A 85 19.29 -0.93 -13.61
C ILE A 85 19.48 -2.18 -14.46
N LYS A 86 20.22 -2.07 -15.56
CA LYS A 86 20.52 -3.21 -16.43
C LYS A 86 21.39 -4.26 -15.74
N LEU A 87 22.43 -3.82 -15.04
CA LEU A 87 23.34 -4.71 -14.33
C LEU A 87 22.62 -5.54 -13.26
N VAL A 88 21.79 -4.91 -12.42
CA VAL A 88 21.07 -5.59 -11.34
C VAL A 88 20.09 -6.63 -11.91
N GLY A 89 19.34 -6.30 -12.96
CA GLY A 89 18.41 -7.27 -13.54
C GLY A 89 19.13 -8.45 -14.19
N ILE A 90 20.25 -8.22 -14.88
CA ILE A 90 21.07 -9.34 -15.40
C ILE A 90 21.63 -10.19 -14.25
N HIS A 91 22.06 -9.57 -13.14
CA HIS A 91 22.54 -10.32 -11.98
C HIS A 91 21.42 -11.22 -11.42
N LEU A 92 20.20 -10.71 -11.33
CA LEU A 92 19.04 -11.52 -10.91
C LEU A 92 18.74 -12.69 -11.89
N ALA A 93 19.06 -12.55 -13.17
CA ALA A 93 18.92 -13.61 -14.16
C ALA A 93 20.02 -14.68 -14.09
N SER A 94 21.20 -14.35 -13.55
CA SER A 94 22.40 -15.20 -13.60
C SER A 94 23.28 -15.10 -12.34
N GLN A 95 22.67 -15.13 -11.16
CA GLN A 95 23.22 -14.71 -9.85
C GLN A 95 24.73 -14.97 -9.66
N GLU A 96 25.23 -16.17 -9.97
CA GLU A 96 26.63 -16.55 -9.72
C GLU A 96 27.66 -15.95 -10.69
N SER A 97 27.26 -15.44 -11.86
CA SER A 97 28.21 -15.12 -12.93
C SER A 97 28.78 -13.70 -12.89
N ILE A 98 28.17 -12.77 -12.14
CA ILE A 98 28.51 -11.35 -12.22
C ILE A 98 28.49 -10.59 -10.88
N GLU A 99 28.58 -11.29 -9.74
CA GLU A 99 28.56 -10.66 -8.42
C GLU A 99 29.67 -9.61 -8.25
N ASP A 100 30.90 -9.90 -8.71
CA ASP A 100 32.02 -8.95 -8.69
C ASP A 100 31.66 -7.61 -9.37
N LYS A 101 30.87 -7.64 -10.45
CA LYS A 101 30.45 -6.41 -11.15
C LYS A 101 29.43 -5.61 -10.34
N ILE A 102 28.58 -6.27 -9.55
CA ILE A 102 27.66 -5.61 -8.61
C ILE A 102 28.46 -4.95 -7.50
N ASP A 103 29.45 -5.65 -6.93
CA ASP A 103 30.34 -5.08 -5.92
C ASP A 103 31.11 -3.86 -6.46
N ASP A 104 31.66 -3.96 -7.68
CA ASP A 104 32.32 -2.84 -8.35
C ASP A 104 31.38 -1.64 -8.55
N LYS A 105 30.15 -1.89 -9.01
CA LYS A 105 29.14 -0.85 -9.22
C LYS A 105 28.67 -0.24 -7.91
N PHE A 106 28.52 -1.03 -6.86
CA PHE A 106 28.17 -0.54 -5.53
C PHE A 106 29.29 0.34 -4.97
N ASN A 107 30.54 -0.10 -5.01
CA ASN A 107 31.66 0.63 -4.44
C ASN A 107 31.93 1.95 -5.19
N ASN A 108 31.90 1.91 -6.53
CA ASN A 108 32.32 3.04 -7.37
C ASN A 108 31.16 3.88 -7.94
N GLY A 109 29.91 3.41 -7.84
CA GLY A 109 28.74 4.13 -8.33
C GLY A 109 28.33 5.32 -7.46
N SER A 110 27.38 6.10 -7.95
CA SER A 110 26.74 7.18 -7.20
C SER A 110 25.99 6.65 -5.98
N LEU A 111 25.68 7.53 -5.02
CA LEU A 111 24.87 7.17 -3.85
C LEU A 111 23.48 6.66 -4.24
N LYS A 112 22.91 7.22 -5.30
CA LYS A 112 21.67 6.80 -5.92
C LYS A 112 21.74 5.34 -6.45
N GLU A 113 22.83 4.97 -7.09
CA GLU A 113 23.06 3.59 -7.55
C GLU A 113 23.28 2.62 -6.37
N LYS A 114 24.07 3.02 -5.37
CA LYS A 114 24.24 2.26 -4.12
C LYS A 114 22.89 1.99 -3.44
N TYR A 115 22.04 3.01 -3.37
CA TYR A 115 20.68 2.91 -2.87
C TYR A 115 19.86 1.88 -3.63
N PHE A 116 19.79 2.00 -4.96
CA PHE A 116 19.05 1.06 -5.81
C PHE A 116 19.52 -0.39 -5.63
N ILE A 117 20.84 -0.62 -5.66
CA ILE A 117 21.43 -1.95 -5.42
C ILE A 117 20.99 -2.49 -4.05
N SER A 118 21.05 -1.69 -3.00
CA SER A 118 20.64 -2.11 -1.66
C SER A 118 19.15 -2.47 -1.54
N LYS A 119 18.30 -1.82 -2.34
CA LYS A 119 16.85 -2.07 -2.39
C LYS A 119 16.55 -3.34 -3.17
N ALA A 120 17.20 -3.54 -4.32
CA ALA A 120 17.00 -4.69 -5.17
C ALA A 120 17.68 -5.96 -4.63
N LEU A 121 18.82 -5.82 -3.95
CA LEU A 121 19.64 -6.90 -3.42
C LEU A 121 19.84 -6.69 -1.90
N PRO A 122 18.98 -7.29 -1.04
CA PRO A 122 18.97 -7.04 0.40
C PRO A 122 20.29 -7.30 1.13
N SER A 123 21.19 -8.13 0.57
CA SER A 123 22.53 -8.38 1.10
C SER A 123 23.40 -7.11 1.19
N TYR A 124 23.11 -6.09 0.38
CA TYR A 124 23.85 -4.82 0.35
C TYR A 124 23.29 -3.77 1.32
N LYS A 125 22.15 -4.02 1.98
CA LYS A 125 21.52 -3.05 2.90
C LYS A 125 22.45 -2.62 4.03
N LYS A 126 23.17 -3.57 4.64
CA LYS A 126 24.11 -3.26 5.71
C LYS A 126 25.30 -2.43 5.20
N LYS A 127 25.87 -2.81 4.04
CA LYS A 127 26.97 -2.06 3.41
C LYS A 127 26.60 -0.59 3.17
N LEU A 128 25.36 -0.33 2.72
CA LEU A 128 24.89 1.06 2.52
C LEU A 128 24.71 1.81 3.84
N SER A 129 24.10 1.19 4.85
CA SER A 129 23.92 1.81 6.17
C SER A 129 25.26 2.19 6.80
N ASP A 130 26.26 1.31 6.72
CA ASP A 130 27.61 1.56 7.22
C ASP A 130 28.29 2.70 6.41
N PHE A 131 28.19 2.69 5.08
CA PHE A 131 28.70 3.77 4.22
C PHE A 131 28.11 5.14 4.57
N LEU A 132 26.80 5.22 4.80
CA LEU A 132 26.12 6.48 5.15
C LEU A 132 26.62 7.03 6.48
N ARG A 133 26.86 6.17 7.48
CA ARG A 133 27.36 6.58 8.81
C ARG A 133 28.80 7.09 8.79
N GLU A 134 29.61 6.58 7.87
CA GLU A 134 31.01 6.98 7.72
C GLU A 134 31.19 8.21 6.81
N SER A 135 30.21 8.46 5.95
CA SER A 135 30.20 9.61 5.03
C SER A 135 30.02 10.93 5.78
N THR A 136 30.72 11.96 5.32
CA THR A 136 30.52 13.36 5.77
C THR A 136 29.75 14.19 4.74
N ASP A 137 29.21 13.54 3.71
CA ASP A 137 28.45 14.21 2.65
C ASP A 137 27.14 14.79 3.21
N THR A 138 26.71 15.91 2.64
CA THR A 138 25.49 16.61 3.03
C THR A 138 24.63 16.97 1.82
N ASP A 139 24.87 16.33 0.67
CA ASP A 139 24.05 16.53 -0.52
C ASP A 139 22.58 16.08 -0.30
N GLU A 140 21.73 16.48 -1.24
CA GLU A 140 20.28 16.22 -1.19
C GLU A 140 19.95 14.73 -1.14
N TYR A 141 20.68 13.90 -1.89
CA TYR A 141 20.48 12.46 -1.90
C TYR A 141 20.94 11.83 -0.58
N HIS A 142 22.06 12.28 -0.02
CA HIS A 142 22.57 11.80 1.26
C HIS A 142 21.56 12.06 2.37
N LYS A 143 21.05 13.28 2.50
CA LYS A 143 20.05 13.65 3.51
C LYS A 143 18.77 12.80 3.41
N VAL A 144 18.28 12.56 2.20
CA VAL A 144 17.03 11.80 1.99
C VAL A 144 17.25 10.30 2.17
N ILE A 145 18.34 9.75 1.63
CA ILE A 145 18.66 8.32 1.74
C ILE A 145 19.00 7.96 3.18
N ASP A 146 19.73 8.80 3.92
CA ASP A 146 20.06 8.54 5.32
C ASP A 146 18.80 8.57 6.21
N PHE A 147 17.86 9.48 5.93
CA PHE A 147 16.54 9.46 6.56
C PHE A 147 15.78 8.16 6.25
N VAL A 148 15.76 7.72 4.99
CA VAL A 148 15.04 6.50 4.58
C VAL A 148 15.66 5.22 5.16
N ILE A 149 16.99 5.15 5.26
CA ILE A 149 17.72 3.94 5.65
C ILE A 149 17.97 3.85 7.16
N ASN A 150 18.35 4.97 7.78
CA ASN A 150 18.79 5.04 9.17
C ASN A 150 17.81 5.82 10.07
N GLU A 151 16.71 6.36 9.53
CA GLU A 151 15.71 7.17 10.25
C GLU A 151 16.30 8.45 10.89
N ILE A 152 17.46 8.90 10.41
CA ILE A 152 18.12 10.12 10.87
C ILE A 152 17.48 11.31 10.15
N THR A 153 16.83 12.19 10.91
CA THR A 153 16.16 13.38 10.36
C THR A 153 17.10 14.58 10.43
N SER A 154 17.20 15.35 9.35
CA SER A 154 17.85 16.66 9.32
C SER A 154 16.83 17.76 9.04
N ASP A 155 17.08 18.98 9.50
CA ASP A 155 16.15 20.11 9.35
C ASP A 155 15.82 20.42 7.86
N ASP A 156 16.71 20.09 6.93
CA ASP A 156 16.58 20.38 5.49
C ASP A 156 16.19 19.16 4.63
N THR A 157 15.84 18.01 5.22
CA THR A 157 15.51 16.80 4.43
C THR A 157 14.30 17.05 3.52
N GLU A 158 13.39 17.92 3.94
CA GLU A 158 12.21 18.31 3.15
C GLU A 158 12.58 19.10 1.89
N ASP A 159 13.42 20.12 2.00
CA ASP A 159 13.88 20.89 0.84
C ASP A 159 14.66 20.01 -0.14
N SER A 160 15.43 19.07 0.42
CA SER A 160 16.20 18.10 -0.36
C SER A 160 15.31 17.21 -1.23
N ILE A 161 14.19 16.68 -0.68
CA ILE A 161 13.29 15.85 -1.49
C ILE A 161 12.59 16.65 -2.59
N PHE A 162 12.21 17.90 -2.33
CA PHE A 162 11.61 18.75 -3.35
C PHE A 162 12.60 19.15 -4.45
N SER A 163 13.89 19.27 -4.13
CA SER A 163 14.92 19.48 -5.14
C SER A 163 15.11 18.27 -6.05
N ILE A 164 15.07 17.05 -5.50
CA ILE A 164 15.11 15.81 -6.27
C ILE A 164 13.91 15.73 -7.24
N ILE A 165 12.72 16.11 -6.79
CA ILE A 165 11.48 16.08 -7.60
C ILE A 165 11.49 17.05 -8.79
N ARG A 166 12.20 18.18 -8.68
CA ARG A 166 12.21 19.22 -9.72
C ARG A 166 13.16 18.92 -10.88
N LYS A 167 13.87 17.80 -10.85
CA LYS A 167 14.80 17.35 -11.90
C LYS A 167 14.08 16.41 -12.87
N ASP A 168 14.72 16.11 -14.00
CA ASP A 168 14.33 15.00 -14.89
C ASP A 168 14.52 13.67 -14.15
N ALA A 169 13.58 13.36 -13.27
CA ALA A 169 13.64 12.23 -12.34
C ALA A 169 13.55 10.90 -13.08
N ASP A 170 14.40 9.95 -12.71
CA ASP A 170 14.32 8.56 -13.21
C ASP A 170 13.62 7.63 -12.21
N ALA A 171 13.54 6.34 -12.55
CA ALA A 171 12.91 5.36 -11.67
C ALA A 171 13.58 5.25 -10.30
N ILE A 172 14.90 5.47 -10.16
CA ILE A 172 15.55 5.39 -8.85
C ILE A 172 15.18 6.62 -7.99
N ASP A 173 15.04 7.80 -8.59
CA ASP A 173 14.49 8.96 -7.88
C ASP A 173 13.06 8.67 -7.40
N LEU A 174 12.22 8.10 -8.26
CA LEU A 174 10.85 7.71 -7.91
C LEU A 174 10.81 6.67 -6.79
N LEU A 175 11.72 5.68 -6.79
CA LEU A 175 11.89 4.72 -5.69
C LEU A 175 12.18 5.46 -4.37
N LEU A 176 13.15 6.39 -4.39
CA LEU A 176 13.55 7.15 -3.22
C LEU A 176 12.43 8.07 -2.71
N ILE A 177 11.71 8.75 -3.60
CA ILE A 177 10.56 9.60 -3.26
C ILE A 177 9.48 8.77 -2.56
N ASN A 178 9.15 7.59 -3.10
CA ASN A 178 8.16 6.72 -2.48
C ASN A 178 8.63 6.20 -1.12
N ASP A 179 9.87 5.73 -1.00
CA ASP A 179 10.39 5.28 0.29
C ASP A 179 10.45 6.43 1.33
N TYR A 180 10.76 7.66 0.92
CA TYR A 180 10.68 8.85 1.77
C TYR A 180 9.25 9.10 2.27
N ILE A 181 8.26 9.05 1.38
CA ILE A 181 6.83 9.16 1.72
C ILE A 181 6.44 8.07 2.74
N MET A 182 6.93 6.83 2.54
CA MET A 182 6.67 5.72 3.45
C MET A 182 7.28 5.92 4.83
N ALA A 183 8.55 6.34 4.88
CA ALA A 183 9.27 6.62 6.13
C ALA A 183 8.63 7.77 6.93
N ARG A 184 7.97 8.73 6.27
CA ARG A 184 7.23 9.83 6.92
C ARG A 184 5.85 9.43 7.47
N GLY A 185 5.45 8.16 7.37
CA GLY A 185 4.34 7.60 8.16
C GLY A 185 2.92 7.85 7.64
N LEU A 186 2.75 8.29 6.38
CA LEU A 186 1.42 8.64 5.84
C LEU A 186 0.85 7.65 4.80
N ASP A 187 1.48 6.49 4.54
CA ASP A 187 0.99 5.59 3.48
C ASP A 187 1.28 4.09 3.66
N ARG A 188 1.32 3.56 4.90
CA ARG A 188 1.31 2.10 5.11
C ARG A 188 0.08 1.43 4.45
N THR A 189 -0.97 2.20 4.17
CA THR A 189 -2.22 1.77 3.56
C THR A 189 -2.10 1.61 2.03
N LYS A 190 -1.42 2.51 1.30
CA LYS A 190 -1.15 2.33 -0.15
C LYS A 190 0.02 1.39 -0.45
N TYR A 191 0.97 1.20 0.46
CA TYR A 191 2.20 0.42 0.20
C TYR A 191 2.01 -1.09 0.09
N LEU A 192 1.01 -1.66 0.78
CA LEU A 192 0.75 -3.09 0.73
C LEU A 192 0.01 -3.52 -0.56
N ASN A 193 -0.20 -2.60 -1.51
CA ASN A 193 -1.11 -2.80 -2.65
C ASN A 193 -2.53 -3.21 -2.18
N ILE A 194 -2.91 -2.81 -0.97
CA ILE A 194 -4.25 -3.07 -0.40
C ILE A 194 -5.09 -1.80 -0.56
N SER A 195 -6.32 -1.95 -1.04
CA SER A 195 -7.26 -0.84 -1.08
C SER A 195 -7.64 -0.38 0.34
N ALA A 196 -8.13 0.86 0.48
CA ALA A 196 -8.68 1.34 1.75
C ALA A 196 -9.72 0.37 2.31
N LYS A 197 -10.59 -0.17 1.45
CA LYS A 197 -11.53 -1.25 1.76
C LYS A 197 -10.83 -2.46 2.39
N THR A 198 -9.80 -3.02 1.75
CA THR A 198 -9.10 -4.20 2.27
C THR A 198 -8.49 -3.94 3.63
N LEU A 199 -7.91 -2.75 3.84
CA LEU A 199 -7.35 -2.38 5.15
C LEU A 199 -8.43 -2.24 6.22
N ILE A 200 -9.55 -1.59 5.91
CA ILE A 200 -10.71 -1.50 6.81
C ILE A 200 -11.15 -2.92 7.19
N ILE A 201 -11.33 -3.82 6.22
CA ILE A 201 -11.72 -5.21 6.46
C ILE A 201 -10.71 -5.92 7.39
N GLN A 202 -9.40 -5.70 7.21
CA GLN A 202 -8.38 -6.28 8.09
C GLN A 202 -8.46 -5.76 9.53
N ILE A 203 -8.68 -4.45 9.71
CA ILE A 203 -8.87 -3.84 11.03
C ILE A 203 -10.11 -4.45 11.71
N LEU A 204 -11.23 -4.50 10.99
CA LEU A 204 -12.49 -5.04 11.48
C LEU A 204 -12.39 -6.52 11.85
N ASN A 205 -11.69 -7.34 11.04
CA ASN A 205 -11.46 -8.74 11.35
C ASN A 205 -10.63 -8.96 12.64
N ASN A 206 -9.80 -7.99 13.03
CA ASN A 206 -8.97 -8.05 14.24
C ASN A 206 -9.53 -7.27 15.42
N PHE A 207 -10.73 -6.69 15.29
CA PHE A 207 -11.35 -5.83 16.30
C PHE A 207 -11.38 -6.49 17.68
N SER A 208 -11.96 -7.69 17.82
CA SER A 208 -12.04 -8.42 19.09
C SER A 208 -10.70 -8.66 19.77
N ASN A 209 -9.62 -8.86 19.00
CA ASN A 209 -8.29 -9.03 19.59
C ASN A 209 -7.72 -7.69 20.09
N ALA A 210 -7.94 -6.62 19.33
CA ALA A 210 -7.45 -5.29 19.70
C ALA A 210 -8.13 -4.77 20.97
N ILE A 211 -9.46 -4.89 21.07
CA ILE A 211 -10.22 -4.34 22.21
C ILE A 211 -9.93 -5.04 23.52
N LYS A 212 -9.50 -6.32 23.51
CA LYS A 212 -9.16 -7.07 24.73
C LYS A 212 -8.20 -6.31 25.63
N LYS A 213 -7.29 -5.50 25.07
CA LYS A 213 -6.34 -4.73 25.86
C LYS A 213 -7.02 -3.67 26.75
N ILE A 214 -8.11 -3.09 26.27
CA ILE A 214 -8.85 -2.02 26.96
C ILE A 214 -10.09 -2.55 27.71
N THR A 215 -10.56 -3.75 27.40
CA THR A 215 -11.70 -4.38 28.09
C THR A 215 -11.27 -5.35 29.20
N VAL A 216 -10.38 -6.31 28.92
CA VAL A 216 -10.08 -7.44 29.84
C VAL A 216 -8.61 -7.60 30.25
N HIS A 217 -7.65 -7.12 29.45
CA HIS A 217 -6.19 -7.29 29.67
C HIS A 217 -5.50 -5.99 30.08
N ARG A 218 -6.20 -5.20 30.88
CA ARG A 218 -5.71 -3.94 31.42
C ARG A 218 -4.50 -4.18 32.32
N TYR A 219 -3.56 -3.23 32.29
CA TYR A 219 -2.39 -3.26 33.16
C TYR A 219 -2.82 -3.34 34.63
N ASN A 220 -2.17 -4.23 35.40
CA ASN A 220 -2.40 -4.42 36.83
C ASN A 220 -3.89 -4.62 37.19
N SER A 221 -4.63 -5.35 36.33
CA SER A 221 -6.06 -5.67 36.52
C SER A 221 -6.94 -4.43 36.75
N ARG A 222 -6.57 -3.28 36.18
CA ARG A 222 -7.41 -2.06 36.21
C ARG A 222 -8.75 -2.34 35.56
N ALA A 223 -9.78 -1.60 35.98
CA ALA A 223 -11.07 -1.61 35.32
C ALA A 223 -10.92 -1.33 33.80
N GLY A 224 -11.58 -2.16 33.01
CA GLY A 224 -11.69 -1.99 31.56
C GLY A 224 -12.90 -1.17 31.18
N ILE A 225 -12.97 -0.84 29.89
CA ILE A 225 -14.17 -0.25 29.28
C ILE A 225 -15.15 -1.39 28.99
N GLU A 226 -16.42 -1.16 29.29
CA GLU A 226 -17.51 -2.09 29.00
C GLU A 226 -18.10 -1.74 27.64
N ILE A 227 -18.31 -2.74 26.77
CA ILE A 227 -18.96 -2.56 25.46
C ILE A 227 -20.36 -3.15 25.58
N LYS A 228 -21.38 -2.28 25.61
CA LYS A 228 -22.78 -2.65 25.87
C LYS A 228 -23.63 -2.68 24.62
N ASP A 229 -23.39 -1.73 23.72
CA ASP A 229 -24.18 -1.56 22.51
C ASP A 229 -23.34 -1.11 21.31
N GLU A 230 -24.02 -0.84 20.20
CA GLU A 230 -23.40 -0.44 18.94
C GLU A 230 -22.69 0.92 19.02
N TYR A 231 -23.09 1.82 19.91
CA TYR A 231 -22.42 3.11 20.07
C TYR A 231 -21.04 2.95 20.71
N ASP A 232 -20.90 2.05 21.68
CA ASP A 232 -19.57 1.72 22.25
C ASP A 232 -18.64 1.11 21.18
N VAL A 233 -19.21 0.30 20.27
CA VAL A 233 -18.46 -0.25 19.12
C VAL A 233 -18.02 0.87 18.18
N GLN A 234 -18.90 1.83 17.90
CA GLN A 234 -18.62 2.99 17.06
C GLN A 234 -17.48 3.83 17.64
N ASP A 235 -17.48 4.15 18.93
CA ASP A 235 -16.41 4.95 19.58
C ASP A 235 -15.03 4.30 19.43
N VAL A 236 -14.97 2.98 19.62
CA VAL A 236 -13.74 2.21 19.47
C VAL A 236 -13.30 2.17 18.00
N LEU A 237 -14.23 1.92 17.08
CA LEU A 237 -13.93 1.90 15.64
C LEU A 237 -13.46 3.26 15.14
N HIS A 238 -14.09 4.35 15.58
CA HIS A 238 -13.68 5.72 15.26
C HIS A 238 -12.21 5.90 15.63
N THR A 239 -11.83 5.53 16.86
CA THR A 239 -10.45 5.62 17.35
C THR A 239 -9.47 4.80 16.50
N MET A 240 -9.87 3.60 16.06
CA MET A 240 -9.03 2.75 15.20
C MET A 240 -8.86 3.30 13.78
N LEU A 241 -9.90 3.91 13.22
CA LEU A 241 -9.94 4.31 11.82
C LEU A 241 -9.44 5.74 11.57
N ILE A 242 -9.72 6.70 12.45
CA ILE A 242 -9.39 8.12 12.24
C ILE A 242 -7.87 8.38 12.16
N GLY A 243 -7.07 7.59 12.88
CA GLY A 243 -5.61 7.67 12.82
C GLY A 243 -5.02 7.18 11.49
N ILE A 244 -5.82 6.45 10.70
CA ILE A 244 -5.42 5.84 9.43
C ILE A 244 -6.05 6.59 8.25
N PHE A 245 -7.28 7.07 8.43
CA PHE A 245 -8.07 7.79 7.44
C PHE A 245 -8.45 9.16 8.03
N PRO A 246 -7.59 10.18 7.90
CA PRO A 246 -7.81 11.50 8.51
C PRO A 246 -9.06 12.23 8.03
N ASP A 247 -9.61 11.83 6.89
CA ASP A 247 -10.84 12.36 6.29
C ASP A 247 -12.09 11.50 6.57
N LEU A 248 -11.98 10.51 7.47
CA LEU A 248 -13.13 9.75 7.97
C LEU A 248 -14.11 10.68 8.69
N LYS A 249 -15.33 10.76 8.20
CA LYS A 249 -16.42 11.54 8.80
C LYS A 249 -17.31 10.63 9.64
N PRO A 250 -17.38 10.82 10.96
CA PRO A 250 -18.41 10.14 11.74
C PRO A 250 -19.77 10.77 11.43
N GLU A 251 -20.83 9.97 11.59
CA GLU A 251 -22.18 10.51 11.81
C GLU A 251 -22.76 11.34 10.63
N GLU A 252 -22.35 11.01 9.39
CA GLU A 252 -22.67 11.77 8.18
C GLU A 252 -24.15 11.59 7.75
N GLN A 253 -24.79 12.68 7.33
CA GLN A 253 -26.15 12.63 6.82
C GLN A 253 -26.17 12.22 5.35
N VAL A 254 -26.85 11.11 5.04
CA VAL A 254 -27.20 10.75 3.66
C VAL A 254 -28.28 11.73 3.19
N GLN A 255 -28.05 12.42 2.06
CA GLN A 255 -28.86 13.56 1.60
C GLN A 255 -30.38 13.32 1.70
N ARG A 256 -31.11 14.40 2.05
CA ARG A 256 -32.56 14.40 2.26
C ARG A 256 -33.33 13.88 1.04
N THR A 257 -33.81 12.65 1.12
CA THR A 257 -34.77 12.11 0.14
C THR A 257 -35.96 11.54 0.89
N GLY A 258 -37.10 12.25 0.87
CA GLY A 258 -38.37 11.77 1.44
C GLY A 258 -38.37 11.58 2.96
N ALA A 259 -38.65 12.65 3.71
CA ALA A 259 -39.05 12.68 5.13
C ALA A 259 -38.22 11.94 6.21
N LYS A 260 -37.14 11.21 5.87
CA LYS A 260 -36.24 10.59 6.84
C LYS A 260 -34.79 10.96 6.56
N ASN A 261 -34.09 11.42 7.60
CA ASN A 261 -32.65 11.59 7.58
C ASN A 261 -32.03 10.22 7.87
N THR A 262 -31.52 9.52 6.85
CA THR A 262 -30.64 8.38 7.09
C THR A 262 -29.27 8.92 7.45
N ARG A 263 -28.68 8.41 8.52
CA ARG A 263 -27.34 8.76 8.98
C ARG A 263 -26.51 7.49 8.99
N VAL A 264 -25.34 7.57 8.39
CA VAL A 264 -24.36 6.49 8.37
C VAL A 264 -23.35 6.71 9.48
N ASP A 265 -22.86 5.64 10.08
CA ASP A 265 -21.93 5.73 11.22
C ASP A 265 -20.59 6.33 10.80
N PHE A 266 -20.03 5.88 9.67
CA PHE A 266 -18.81 6.48 9.10
C PHE A 266 -18.86 6.59 7.58
N ALA A 267 -18.38 7.72 7.08
CA ALA A 267 -18.20 7.96 5.65
C ALA A 267 -16.73 8.31 5.34
N LEU A 268 -16.18 7.63 4.34
CA LEU A 268 -14.86 7.92 3.77
C LEU A 268 -15.04 8.33 2.29
N ASP A 269 -15.35 9.62 2.10
CA ASP A 269 -15.75 10.18 0.81
C ASP A 269 -14.65 10.09 -0.26
N SER A 270 -13.38 10.23 0.13
CA SER A 270 -12.24 10.13 -0.78
C SER A 270 -12.17 8.79 -1.49
N GLU A 271 -12.61 7.73 -0.81
CA GLU A 271 -12.57 6.36 -1.32
C GLU A 271 -13.95 5.91 -1.83
N GLY A 272 -15.03 6.59 -1.44
CA GLY A 272 -16.41 6.21 -1.75
C GLY A 272 -16.88 5.03 -0.91
N ILE A 273 -16.49 5.00 0.37
CA ILE A 273 -16.77 3.89 1.31
C ILE A 273 -17.66 4.37 2.44
N LEU A 274 -18.71 3.60 2.73
CA LEU A 274 -19.52 3.73 3.94
C LEU A 274 -19.26 2.56 4.88
N ILE A 275 -19.25 2.82 6.18
CA ILE A 275 -19.10 1.80 7.22
C ILE A 275 -20.24 1.95 8.21
N GLU A 276 -20.98 0.87 8.44
CA GLU A 276 -22.06 0.78 9.41
C GLU A 276 -21.67 -0.22 10.49
N ALA A 277 -21.74 0.18 11.76
CA ALA A 277 -21.42 -0.67 12.90
C ALA A 277 -22.72 -1.11 13.61
N LYS A 278 -22.82 -2.41 13.88
CA LYS A 278 -23.91 -3.01 14.65
C LYS A 278 -23.34 -3.96 15.69
N MET A 279 -24.11 -4.20 16.75
CA MET A 279 -23.74 -5.14 17.79
C MET A 279 -24.86 -6.15 18.06
N ILE A 280 -24.52 -7.43 18.16
CA ILE A 280 -25.39 -8.45 18.73
C ILE A 280 -25.25 -8.38 20.26
N SER A 281 -25.97 -7.43 20.85
CA SER A 281 -25.96 -7.16 22.28
C SER A 281 -26.83 -8.16 23.07
N ASP A 282 -26.96 -7.96 24.37
CA ASP A 282 -27.90 -8.72 25.22
C ASP A 282 -29.37 -8.47 24.88
N ASN A 283 -29.68 -7.31 24.29
CA ASN A 283 -31.03 -6.95 23.88
C ASN A 283 -31.38 -7.44 22.46
N TYR A 284 -30.48 -8.20 21.82
CA TYR A 284 -30.72 -8.79 20.51
C TYR A 284 -31.91 -9.77 20.57
N LYS A 285 -32.96 -9.47 19.80
CA LYS A 285 -34.23 -10.21 19.85
C LYS A 285 -34.29 -11.36 18.86
N ASP A 286 -34.04 -11.06 17.59
CA ASP A 286 -34.10 -12.05 16.52
C ASP A 286 -33.27 -11.66 15.30
N GLU A 287 -32.68 -12.67 14.66
CA GLU A 287 -31.81 -12.54 13.49
C GLU A 287 -32.55 -11.99 12.27
N LYS A 288 -33.83 -12.35 12.11
CA LYS A 288 -34.65 -11.86 11.01
C LYS A 288 -34.83 -10.35 11.07
N GLU A 289 -35.14 -9.80 12.25
CA GLU A 289 -35.32 -8.37 12.42
C GLU A 289 -34.02 -7.61 12.12
N PHE A 290 -32.89 -8.15 12.59
CA PHE A 290 -31.57 -7.58 12.35
C PHE A 290 -31.21 -7.55 10.86
N ILE A 291 -31.40 -8.66 10.14
CA ILE A 291 -31.16 -8.71 8.69
C ILE A 291 -32.08 -7.74 7.93
N GLU A 292 -33.34 -7.60 8.35
CA GLU A 292 -34.26 -6.63 7.75
C GLU A 292 -33.88 -5.17 8.02
N GLN A 293 -33.18 -4.87 9.12
CA GLN A 293 -32.57 -3.56 9.35
C GLN A 293 -31.42 -3.31 8.36
N LEU A 294 -30.47 -4.25 8.23
CA LEU A 294 -29.34 -4.12 7.29
C LEU A 294 -29.81 -3.91 5.85
N LYS A 295 -30.86 -4.63 5.41
CA LYS A 295 -31.44 -4.44 4.08
C LYS A 295 -32.02 -3.04 3.89
N LYS A 296 -32.69 -2.48 4.90
CA LYS A 296 -33.23 -1.11 4.83
C LYS A 296 -32.10 -0.08 4.72
N ASP A 297 -31.00 -0.31 5.43
CA ASP A 297 -29.83 0.56 5.35
C ASP A 297 -29.21 0.52 3.95
N ILE A 298 -28.99 -0.68 3.39
CA ILE A 298 -28.52 -0.87 2.00
C ILE A 298 -29.39 -0.08 1.00
N GLU A 299 -30.71 -0.20 1.08
CA GLU A 299 -31.62 0.52 0.17
C GLU A 299 -31.50 2.03 0.31
N SER A 300 -31.28 2.53 1.53
CA SER A 300 -31.16 3.96 1.78
C SER A 300 -29.86 4.57 1.24
N TYR A 301 -28.82 3.77 1.00
CA TYR A 301 -27.51 4.25 0.55
C TYR A 301 -27.40 4.49 -0.96
N PHE A 302 -28.37 4.06 -1.78
CA PHE A 302 -28.36 4.34 -3.23
C PHE A 302 -28.38 5.84 -3.56
N VAL A 303 -28.87 6.69 -2.67
CA VAL A 303 -28.86 8.15 -2.90
C VAL A 303 -27.48 8.77 -2.64
N TYR A 304 -26.57 8.07 -1.96
CA TYR A 304 -25.23 8.59 -1.64
C TYR A 304 -24.43 8.87 -2.94
N PRO A 305 -23.73 10.01 -3.04
CA PRO A 305 -22.93 10.34 -4.22
C PRO A 305 -21.63 9.54 -4.26
N ASN A 306 -21.23 9.09 -5.44
CA ASN A 306 -19.93 8.41 -5.69
C ASN A 306 -19.65 7.17 -4.80
N LEU A 307 -20.70 6.52 -4.28
CA LEU A 307 -20.60 5.33 -3.45
C LEU A 307 -20.07 4.13 -4.25
N LYS A 308 -19.04 3.45 -3.72
CA LYS A 308 -18.45 2.25 -4.30
C LYS A 308 -18.62 1.03 -3.40
N ASP A 309 -18.46 1.21 -2.09
CA ASP A 309 -18.48 0.12 -1.12
C ASP A 309 -19.29 0.49 0.14
N VAL A 310 -20.03 -0.48 0.66
CA VAL A 310 -20.69 -0.41 1.97
C VAL A 310 -20.21 -1.60 2.81
N ILE A 311 -19.65 -1.31 3.97
CA ILE A 311 -19.10 -2.30 4.89
C ILE A 311 -19.97 -2.33 6.15
N PHE A 312 -20.65 -3.44 6.40
CA PHE A 312 -21.34 -3.68 7.67
C PHE A 312 -20.43 -4.45 8.61
N PHE A 313 -20.12 -3.86 9.76
CA PHE A 313 -19.41 -4.51 10.84
C PHE A 313 -20.40 -4.95 11.92
N VAL A 314 -20.51 -6.26 12.15
CA VAL A 314 -21.37 -6.86 13.17
C VAL A 314 -20.49 -7.43 14.26
N TYR A 315 -20.39 -6.72 15.39
CA TYR A 315 -19.71 -7.23 16.58
C TYR A 315 -20.63 -8.15 17.38
N ALA A 316 -20.18 -9.38 17.65
CA ALA A 316 -20.97 -10.43 18.27
C ALA A 316 -20.19 -11.09 19.41
N PRO A 317 -19.99 -10.39 20.56
CA PRO A 317 -19.17 -10.89 21.68
C PRO A 317 -19.62 -12.25 22.21
N ASP A 318 -20.91 -12.54 22.08
CA ASP A 318 -21.48 -13.87 22.33
C ASP A 318 -22.01 -14.45 21.01
N SER A 319 -21.11 -15.13 20.30
CA SER A 319 -21.44 -15.80 19.03
C SER A 319 -22.52 -16.87 19.15
N SER A 320 -22.86 -17.36 20.36
CA SER A 320 -23.93 -18.35 20.54
C SER A 320 -25.33 -17.80 20.22
N LYS A 321 -25.48 -16.47 20.18
CA LYS A 321 -26.73 -15.79 19.81
C LYS A 321 -26.98 -15.76 18.30
N ILE A 322 -25.97 -16.08 17.49
CA ILE A 322 -26.10 -16.20 16.04
C ILE A 322 -26.53 -17.63 15.71
N LYS A 323 -27.68 -17.79 15.05
CA LYS A 323 -28.16 -19.12 14.64
C LYS A 323 -27.43 -19.57 13.38
N ASN A 324 -27.28 -18.67 12.42
CA ASN A 324 -26.61 -18.98 11.16
C ASN A 324 -25.92 -17.74 10.58
N VAL A 325 -24.60 -17.68 10.72
CA VAL A 325 -23.78 -16.57 10.18
C VAL A 325 -23.96 -16.38 8.67
N ASN A 326 -24.31 -17.44 7.92
CA ASN A 326 -24.52 -17.34 6.47
C ASN A 326 -25.71 -16.45 6.10
N ASN A 327 -26.67 -16.25 7.02
CA ASN A 327 -27.78 -15.31 6.77
C ASN A 327 -27.27 -13.87 6.67
N PHE A 328 -26.22 -13.51 7.43
CA PHE A 328 -25.54 -12.22 7.32
C PHE A 328 -24.73 -12.14 6.02
N TYR A 329 -23.93 -13.18 5.73
CA TYR A 329 -23.10 -13.22 4.52
C TYR A 329 -23.89 -13.30 3.22
N SER A 330 -25.16 -13.72 3.26
CA SER A 330 -26.06 -13.68 2.09
C SER A 330 -26.30 -12.26 1.55
N LEU A 331 -26.03 -11.24 2.37
CA LEU A 331 -26.12 -9.83 1.98
C LEU A 331 -24.88 -9.34 1.21
N ASN A 332 -23.79 -10.11 1.16
CA ASN A 332 -22.59 -9.76 0.41
C ASN A 332 -22.84 -9.72 -1.10
N GLY A 333 -22.04 -8.92 -1.80
CA GLY A 333 -22.05 -8.81 -3.26
C GLY A 333 -22.56 -7.48 -3.77
N GLN A 334 -22.53 -7.33 -5.09
CA GLN A 334 -22.94 -6.12 -5.78
C GLN A 334 -24.45 -5.87 -5.63
N ARG A 335 -24.79 -4.61 -5.34
CA ARG A 335 -26.16 -4.08 -5.29
C ARG A 335 -26.31 -3.00 -6.34
N SER A 336 -27.41 -3.04 -7.09
CA SER A 336 -27.66 -2.12 -8.19
C SER A 336 -29.10 -1.63 -8.18
N ASN A 337 -29.29 -0.32 -8.28
CA ASN A 337 -30.60 0.33 -8.36
C ASN A 337 -30.47 1.64 -9.15
N THR A 338 -31.43 1.92 -10.04
CA THR A 338 -31.52 3.16 -10.84
C THR A 338 -30.20 3.65 -11.47
N GLY A 339 -29.38 2.74 -12.00
CA GLY A 339 -28.13 3.07 -12.69
C GLY A 339 -26.93 3.37 -11.76
N LYS A 340 -27.09 3.19 -10.44
CA LYS A 340 -26.00 3.17 -9.47
C LYS A 340 -25.75 1.76 -8.98
N SER A 341 -24.49 1.45 -8.68
CA SER A 341 -24.09 0.17 -8.10
C SER A 341 -22.96 0.34 -7.09
N PHE A 342 -23.01 -0.44 -6.01
CA PHE A 342 -21.93 -0.54 -5.03
C PHE A 342 -21.82 -1.97 -4.51
N GLU A 343 -20.67 -2.30 -3.94
CA GLU A 343 -20.39 -3.62 -3.36
C GLU A 343 -20.74 -3.61 -1.86
N VAL A 344 -21.49 -4.61 -1.40
CA VAL A 344 -21.78 -4.80 0.03
C VAL A 344 -20.86 -5.87 0.61
N THR A 345 -20.26 -5.58 1.76
CA THR A 345 -19.44 -6.52 2.54
C THR A 345 -19.89 -6.52 3.99
N VAL A 346 -20.27 -7.68 4.51
CA VAL A 346 -20.68 -7.90 5.90
C VAL A 346 -19.60 -8.72 6.60
N ILE A 347 -19.12 -8.20 7.73
CA ILE A 347 -18.14 -8.85 8.61
C ILE A 347 -18.83 -9.15 9.92
N VAL A 348 -18.80 -10.41 10.35
CA VAL A 348 -19.27 -10.81 11.68
C VAL A 348 -18.05 -11.16 12.52
N ASN A 349 -17.80 -10.40 13.58
CA ASN A 349 -16.61 -10.54 14.43
C ASN A 349 -17.02 -10.99 15.85
N PRO A 350 -16.57 -12.18 16.30
CA PRO A 350 -16.95 -12.75 17.59
C PRO A 350 -16.19 -12.16 18.78
#